data_AF-A0A645FK23-F1
#
_entry.id   AF-A0A645FK23-F1
#
_cell.length_a   1.000
_cell.length_b   1.000
_cell.length_c   1.000
_cell.angle_alpha   90.00
_cell.angle_beta   90.00
_cell.angle_gamma   90.00
#
_symmetry.space_group_name_H-M   'P 1'
#
loop_
_entity.id
_entity.type
_entity.pdbx_description
1 polymer ?
#
loop_
_entity_poly.entity_id
_entity_poly.type
_entity_poly.pdbx_seq_one_letter_code
_entity_poly.pdbx_strand_id
1 'polypeptide(L)'
;MEKWHDEQKLRIIEMYTKAVKELSVLKLKAESLSFANTQFELAQQDFLNGNIRAGELSQIKSIQTDALETYENTRAELNKALLQLEILSKTKILNR
;
A
#
# COMPACT_ATOMS: atom_id res chain seq x y z
N MET A 1 16.65 34.68 1.66
CA MET A 1 16.72 33.93 0.40
C MET A 1 17.33 32.55 0.63
N GLU A 2 18.57 32.45 1.13
CA GLU A 2 19.27 31.17 1.38
C GLU A 2 18.48 30.20 2.30
N LYS A 3 18.00 30.67 3.45
CA LYS A 3 17.17 29.85 4.38
C LYS A 3 15.94 29.22 3.71
N TRP A 4 15.26 29.96 2.83
CA TRP A 4 14.08 29.44 2.14
C TRP A 4 14.43 28.35 1.13
N HIS A 5 15.56 28.50 0.43
CA HIS A 5 16.05 27.47 -0.49
C HIS A 5 16.44 26.19 0.25
N ASP A 6 17.06 26.30 1.42
CA ASP A 6 17.44 25.14 2.22
C ASP A 6 16.23 24.44 2.84
N GLU A 7 15.22 25.20 3.28
CA GLU A 7 13.92 24.65 3.70
C GLU A 7 13.22 23.88 2.57
N GLN A 8 13.24 24.39 1.34
CA GLN A 8 12.67 23.69 0.19
C GLN A 8 13.41 22.39 -0.10
N LYS A 9 14.76 22.39 -0.09
CA LYS A 9 15.56 21.18 -0.27
C LYS A 9 15.24 20.13 0.81
N LEU A 10 15.13 20.55 2.07
CA LEU A 10 14.78 19.66 3.18
C LEU A 10 13.39 19.02 2.97
N ARG A 11 12.38 19.79 2.56
CA ARG A 11 11.04 19.27 2.27
C ARG A 11 11.03 18.29 1.09
N ILE A 12 11.84 18.55 0.05
CA ILE A 12 12.00 17.63 -1.08
C ILE A 12 12.63 16.31 -0.59
N ILE A 13 13.70 16.37 0.21
CA ILE A 13 14.35 15.18 0.77
C ILE A 13 13.37 14.39 1.64
N GLU A 14 12.58 15.07 2.48
CA GLU A 14 11.59 14.44 3.35
C GLU A 14 10.52 13.71 2.54
N MET A 15 9.92 14.37 1.55
CA MET A 15 8.87 13.76 0.71
C MET A 15 9.42 12.63 -0.17
N TYR A 16 10.63 12.78 -0.70
CA TYR A 16 11.30 11.71 -1.45
C TYR A 16 11.54 10.49 -0.57
N THR A 17 12.11 10.70 0.63
CA THR A 17 12.38 9.60 1.57
C THR A 17 11.08 8.92 2.00
N LYS A 18 10.01 9.69 2.24
CA LYS A 18 8.67 9.15 2.51
C LYS A 18 8.16 8.31 1.35
N ALA A 19 8.23 8.81 0.11
CA ALA A 19 7.79 8.06 -1.07
C ALA A 19 8.56 6.74 -1.25
N VAL A 20 9.88 6.74 -1.06
CA VAL A 20 10.70 5.51 -1.14
C VAL A 20 10.31 4.50 -0.05
N LYS A 21 10.05 4.96 1.17
CA LYS A 21 9.56 4.12 2.26
C LYS A 21 8.19 3.52 1.92
N GLU A 22 7.21 4.35 1.56
CA GLU A 22 5.85 3.88 1.25
C GLU A 22 5.84 2.94 0.05
N LEU A 23 6.70 3.15 -0.96
CA LEU A 23 6.87 2.21 -2.07
C LEU A 23 7.39 0.84 -1.61
N SER A 24 8.33 0.82 -0.67
CA SER A 24 8.87 -0.43 -0.13
C SER A 24 7.81 -1.18 0.68
N VAL A 25 7.05 -0.46 1.51
CA VAL A 25 5.92 -1.03 2.26
C VAL A 25 4.83 -1.53 1.32
N LEU A 26 4.51 -0.78 0.26
CA LEU A 26 3.49 -1.16 -0.71
C LEU A 26 3.81 -2.50 -1.37
N LYS A 27 5.08 -2.75 -1.71
CA LYS A 27 5.53 -4.05 -2.28
C LYS A 27 5.27 -5.20 -1.32
N LEU A 28 5.64 -5.04 -0.04
CA LEU A 28 5.38 -6.05 0.99
C LEU A 28 3.87 -6.29 1.18
N LYS A 29 3.06 -5.22 1.16
CA LYS A 29 1.61 -5.32 1.25
C LYS A 29 0.99 -5.99 0.03
N ALA A 30 1.54 -5.78 -1.17
CA ALA A 30 1.10 -6.44 -2.38
C ALA A 30 1.35 -7.96 -2.30
N GLU A 31 2.51 -8.38 -1.83
CA GLU A 31 2.83 -9.79 -1.60
C GLU A 31 1.90 -10.42 -0.55
N SER A 32 1.69 -9.72 0.57
CA SER A 32 0.77 -10.17 1.63
C SER A 32 -0.67 -10.28 1.14
N LEU A 33 -1.14 -9.34 0.31
CA LEU A 33 -2.48 -9.39 -0.29
C LEU A 33 -2.59 -10.54 -1.27
N SER A 34 -1.58 -10.75 -2.13
CA SER A 34 -1.54 -11.88 -3.06
C SER A 34 -1.65 -13.21 -2.31
N PHE A 35 -0.89 -13.37 -1.23
CA PHE A 35 -0.95 -14.55 -0.39
C PHE A 35 -2.32 -14.74 0.28
N ALA A 36 -2.88 -13.67 0.87
CA ALA A 36 -4.20 -13.74 1.50
C ALA A 36 -5.32 -14.06 0.50
N ASN A 37 -5.22 -13.58 -0.75
CA ASN A 37 -6.13 -13.96 -1.82
C ASN A 37 -6.06 -15.46 -2.13
N THR A 38 -4.85 -16.01 -2.29
CA THR A 38 -4.67 -17.46 -2.51
C THR A 38 -5.22 -18.28 -1.33
N GLN A 39 -4.96 -17.86 -0.09
CA GLN A 39 -5.53 -18.54 1.09
C GLN A 39 -7.06 -18.50 1.09
N PHE A 40 -7.66 -17.38 0.71
CA PHE A 40 -9.11 -17.26 0.61
C PHE A 40 -9.70 -18.13 -0.52
N GLU A 41 -9.03 -18.26 -1.66
CA GLU A 41 -9.43 -19.18 -2.74
C GLU A 41 -9.40 -20.65 -2.28
N LEU A 42 -8.33 -21.07 -1.61
CA LEU A 42 -8.24 -22.41 -1.04
C LEU A 42 -9.33 -22.68 0.01
N ALA A 43 -9.56 -21.72 0.91
CA ALA A 43 -10.60 -21.82 1.92
C ALA A 43 -12.01 -21.94 1.30
N GLN A 44 -12.27 -21.24 0.20
CA GLN A 44 -13.54 -21.37 -0.52
C GLN A 44 -13.72 -22.79 -1.08
N GLN A 45 -12.67 -23.39 -1.64
CA GLN A 45 -12.71 -24.79 -2.11
C GLN A 45 -12.96 -25.76 -0.96
N ASP A 46 -12.25 -25.58 0.16
CA ASP A 46 -12.44 -26.41 1.36
C ASP A 46 -13.85 -26.28 1.95
N PHE A 47 -14.43 -25.08 1.93
CA PHE A 47 -15.79 -24.86 2.38
C PHE A 47 -16.81 -25.58 1.49
N LEU A 48 -16.66 -25.48 0.16
CA LEU A 48 -17.52 -26.17 -0.81
C LEU A 48 -17.43 -27.70 -0.67
N ASN A 49 -16.26 -28.22 -0.31
CA ASN A 49 -16.03 -29.64 -0.05
C ASN A 49 -16.49 -30.07 1.36
N GLY A 50 -16.93 -29.15 2.22
CA GLY A 50 -17.36 -29.42 3.59
C GLY A 50 -16.23 -29.64 4.59
N ASN A 51 -14.98 -29.32 4.22
CA ASN A 51 -13.79 -29.47 5.07
C ASN A 51 -13.71 -28.40 6.17
N ILE A 52 -14.25 -27.21 5.92
CA ILE A 52 -14.31 -26.10 6.88
C ILE A 52 -15.73 -25.56 7.01
N ARG A 53 -16.01 -24.89 8.14
CA ARG A 53 -17.32 -24.25 8.40
C ARG A 53 -17.33 -22.80 7.93
N ALA A 54 -18.53 -22.23 7.81
CA ALA A 54 -18.72 -20.83 7.42
C ALA A 54 -18.00 -19.84 8.36
N GLY A 55 -17.86 -20.17 9.66
CA GLY A 55 -17.11 -19.35 10.60
C GLY A 55 -15.61 -19.26 10.28
N GLU A 56 -14.99 -20.38 9.89
CA GLU A 56 -13.58 -20.43 9.49
C GLU A 56 -13.36 -19.70 8.17
N LEU A 57 -14.24 -19.90 7.18
CA LEU A 57 -14.21 -19.16 5.92
C LEU A 57 -14.34 -17.64 6.16
N SER A 58 -15.25 -17.23 7.05
CA SER A 58 -15.45 -15.82 7.41
C SER A 58 -14.20 -15.20 8.02
N GLN A 59 -13.51 -15.93 8.91
CA GLN A 59 -12.25 -15.46 9.50
C GLN A 59 -11.17 -15.23 8.44
N ILE A 60 -11.01 -16.18 7.51
CA ILE A 60 -10.04 -16.05 6.41
C ILE A 60 -10.42 -14.87 5.49
N LYS A 61 -11.71 -14.67 5.22
CA LYS A 61 -12.19 -13.50 4.47
C LYS A 61 -11.88 -12.18 5.17
N SER A 62 -11.98 -12.13 6.49
CA SER A 62 -11.61 -10.94 7.27
C SER A 62 -10.12 -10.61 7.08
N ILE A 63 -9.24 -11.62 7.21
CA ILE A 63 -7.80 -11.44 7.01
C ILE A 63 -7.48 -10.93 5.59
N GLN A 64 -8.14 -11.51 4.57
CA GLN A 64 -7.99 -11.06 3.19
C GLN A 64 -8.47 -9.61 2.99
N THR A 65 -9.55 -9.23 3.66
CA THR A 65 -10.10 -7.86 3.59
C THR A 65 -9.16 -6.87 4.27
N ASP A 66 -8.60 -7.20 5.43
CA ASP A 66 -7.63 -6.37 6.14
C ASP A 66 -6.33 -6.20 5.33
N ALA A 67 -5.86 -7.26 4.68
CA ALA A 67 -4.72 -7.21 3.78
C ALA A 67 -4.97 -6.25 2.60
N LEU A 68 -6.17 -6.29 2.02
CA LEU A 68 -6.58 -5.41 0.93
C LEU A 68 -6.65 -3.95 1.39
N GLU A 69 -7.29 -3.68 2.53
CA GLU A 69 -7.41 -2.34 3.09
C GLU A 69 -6.04 -1.73 3.36
N THR A 70 -5.14 -2.48 4.00
CA THR A 70 -3.79 -1.99 4.29
C THR A 70 -2.97 -1.73 3.03
N TYR A 71 -3.10 -2.56 1.99
CA TYR A 71 -2.48 -2.33 0.69
C TYR A 71 -2.99 -1.02 0.05
N GLU A 72 -4.31 -0.83 0.01
CA GLU A 72 -4.94 0.35 -0.60
C GLU A 72 -4.57 1.64 0.15
N ASN A 73 -4.56 1.60 1.49
CA ASN A 73 -4.14 2.72 2.32
C ASN A 73 -2.67 3.12 2.06
N THR A 74 -1.76 2.15 1.99
CA THR A 74 -0.34 2.43 1.65
C THR A 74 -0.21 2.97 0.23
N ARG A 75 -0.99 2.45 -0.74
CA ARG A 75 -1.00 2.96 -2.12
C ARG A 75 -1.42 4.43 -2.17
N ALA A 76 -2.44 4.80 -1.40
CA ALA A 76 -2.93 6.17 -1.29
C ALA A 76 -1.89 7.10 -0.67
N GLU A 77 -1.22 6.68 0.42
CA GLU A 77 -0.15 7.48 1.06
C GLU A 77 1.09 7.64 0.15
N LEU A 78 1.47 6.61 -0.60
CA LEU A 78 2.52 6.72 -1.61
C LEU A 78 2.15 7.75 -2.68
N ASN A 79 0.94 7.66 -3.24
CA ASN A 79 0.46 8.60 -4.26
C ASN A 79 0.45 10.04 -3.74
N LYS A 80 0.02 10.25 -2.49
CA LYS A 80 0.04 11.56 -1.84
C LYS A 80 1.47 12.10 -1.71
N ALA A 81 2.42 11.28 -1.26
CA ALA A 81 3.82 11.68 -1.15
C ALA A 81 4.43 12.05 -2.50
N LEU A 82 4.13 11.28 -3.56
CA LEU A 82 4.60 11.55 -4.91
C LEU A 82 4.01 12.85 -5.49
N LEU A 83 2.73 13.12 -5.29
CA LEU A 83 2.09 14.37 -5.71
C LEU A 83 2.69 15.59 -4.99
N GLN A 84 2.95 15.48 -3.68
CA GLN A 84 3.63 16.53 -2.92
C GLN A 84 5.05 16.77 -3.43
N LEU A 85 5.80 15.71 -3.72
CA LEU A 85 7.14 15.78 -4.28
C LEU A 85 7.16 16.41 -5.69
N GLU A 86 6.20 16.06 -6.54
CA GLU A 86 6.04 16.65 -7.88
C GLU A 86 5.85 18.17 -7.81
N ILE A 87 5.01 18.65 -6.88
CA ILE A 87 4.79 20.09 -6.66
C ILE A 87 6.07 20.77 -6.14
N LEU A 88 6.71 20.20 -5.11
CA LEU A 88 7.91 20.78 -4.49
C LEU A 88 9.10 20.84 -5.46
N SER A 89 9.29 19.78 -6.26
CA SER A 89 10.39 19.67 -7.23
C SER A 89 10.08 20.33 -8.57
N LYS A 90 8.83 20.76 -8.81
CA LYS A 90 8.34 21.27 -10.10
C LYS A 90 8.64 20.32 -11.26
N THR A 91 8.66 19.02 -10.97
CA THR A 91 9.00 17.96 -11.93
C THR A 91 7.85 16.98 -11.97
N LYS A 92 7.31 16.72 -13.15
CA LYS A 92 6.26 15.72 -13.32
C LYS A 92 6.82 14.32 -13.07
N ILE A 93 6.25 13.62 -12.11
CA ILE A 93 6.65 12.27 -11.68
C ILE A 93 5.57 11.26 -12.07
N LEU A 94 4.29 11.62 -11.89
CA LEU A 94 3.17 10.73 -12.19
C LEU A 94 2.67 10.98 -13.62
N ASN A 95 2.60 9.91 -14.41
CA ASN A 95 1.85 9.91 -15.66
C ASN A 95 0.42 9.45 -15.36
N ARG A 96 -0.55 10.33 -15.64
CA ARG A 96 -1.97 10.02 -15.64
C ARG A 96 -2.41 9.61 -17.04
#